data_AF-A0A534C494-F1
#
_entry.id   AF-A0A534C494-F1
#
_cell.length_a   1.000
_cell.length_b   1.000
_cell.length_c   1.000
_cell.angle_alpha   90.00
_cell.angle_beta   90.00
_cell.angle_gamma   90.00
#
_symmetry.space_group_name_H-M   'P 1'
#
loop_
_entity.id
_entity.type
_entity.pdbx_description
1 polymer ?
#
loop_
_entity_poly.entity_id
_entity_poly.type
_entity_poly.pdbx_seq_one_letter_code
_entity_poly.pdbx_strand_id
1 'polypeptide(L)'
;MAGPYPAEEKFHEALRALVGAASQRKRLENAYLDHLNDLQAAELPASQQAKFVRLRDTLTHGEQLDPEIAIEAMSDDEVAEAVRQILALYDEIMDAARPGPFPSRPGRAQSSTA
;
A
#
# COMPACT_ATOMS: atom_id res chain seq x y z
N MET A 1 8.99 -17.22 16.97
CA MET A 1 8.41 -15.87 17.03
C MET A 1 8.08 -15.47 15.61
N ALA A 2 6.80 -15.36 15.24
CA ALA A 2 6.39 -14.76 13.97
C ALA A 2 6.50 -13.24 14.16
N GLY A 3 7.34 -12.58 13.37
CA GLY A 3 7.47 -11.12 13.41
C GLY A 3 6.11 -10.46 13.08
N PRO A 4 5.83 -9.27 13.65
CA PRO A 4 4.59 -8.60 13.37
C PRO A 4 4.63 -8.06 11.93
N TYR A 5 3.66 -8.51 11.13
CA TYR A 5 3.23 -7.96 9.82
C TYR A 5 4.03 -8.34 8.56
N PRO A 6 3.90 -9.58 8.06
CA PRO A 6 4.35 -9.95 6.71
C PRO A 6 3.80 -9.03 5.61
N ALA A 7 2.63 -8.40 5.82
CA ALA A 7 2.04 -7.46 4.89
C ALA A 7 2.79 -6.11 4.83
N GLU A 8 3.22 -5.55 5.95
CA GLU A 8 3.93 -4.26 6.00
C GLU A 8 5.27 -4.35 5.26
N GLU A 9 6.02 -5.43 5.48
CA GLU A 9 7.30 -5.69 4.83
C GLU A 9 7.12 -5.87 3.30
N LYS A 10 6.10 -6.62 2.87
CA LYS A 10 5.76 -6.79 1.45
C LYS A 10 5.41 -5.45 0.78
N PHE A 11 4.60 -4.61 1.42
CA PHE A 11 4.31 -3.28 0.89
C PHE A 11 5.56 -2.39 0.87
N HIS A 12 6.43 -2.47 1.87
CA HIS A 12 7.66 -1.71 1.91
C HIS A 12 8.60 -2.07 0.74
N GLU A 13 8.79 -3.36 0.46
CA GLU A 13 9.59 -3.79 -0.69
C GLU A 13 8.91 -3.46 -2.03
N ALA A 14 7.58 -3.55 -2.11
CA ALA A 14 6.84 -3.09 -3.30
C ALA A 14 7.08 -1.59 -3.58
N LEU A 15 7.07 -0.73 -2.55
CA LEU A 15 7.41 0.68 -2.70
C LEU A 15 8.86 0.88 -3.16
N ARG A 16 9.78 0.04 -2.70
CA ARG A 16 11.17 0.09 -3.13
C ARG A 16 11.31 -0.25 -4.62
N ALA A 17 10.59 -1.26 -5.11
CA ALA A 17 10.51 -1.58 -6.54
C ALA A 17 9.92 -0.43 -7.37
N LEU A 18 9.00 0.35 -6.79
CA LEU A 18 8.41 1.54 -7.41
C LEU A 18 9.39 2.72 -7.58
N VAL A 19 10.53 2.76 -6.88
CA VAL A 19 11.52 3.87 -6.93
C VAL A 19 12.74 3.55 -7.82
N GLY A 20 12.68 2.47 -8.61
CA GLY A 20 13.78 2.05 -9.50
C GLY A 20 14.02 2.90 -10.75
N ALA A 21 15.03 2.53 -11.53
CA ALA A 21 15.40 3.20 -12.80
C ALA A 21 14.56 2.78 -14.02
N ALA A 22 13.61 1.85 -13.85
CA ALA A 22 12.79 1.31 -14.94
C ALA A 22 11.58 2.21 -15.27
N SER A 23 10.90 1.92 -16.38
CA SER A 23 9.64 2.59 -16.72
C SER A 23 8.61 2.43 -15.59
N GLN A 24 7.68 3.36 -15.43
CA GLN A 24 6.70 3.31 -14.35
C GLN A 24 5.87 2.02 -14.41
N ARG A 25 5.53 1.56 -15.61
CA ARG A 25 4.85 0.28 -15.85
C ARG A 25 5.68 -0.91 -15.36
N LYS A 26 6.95 -1.02 -15.77
CA LYS A 26 7.81 -2.14 -15.35
C LYS A 26 8.08 -2.12 -13.83
N ARG A 27 8.14 -0.94 -13.23
CA ARG A 27 8.23 -0.78 -11.77
C ARG A 27 6.97 -1.26 -11.06
N LEU A 28 5.79 -0.92 -11.58
CA LEU A 28 4.52 -1.42 -11.05
C LEU A 28 4.41 -2.93 -11.18
N GLU A 29 4.79 -3.47 -12.33
CA GLU A 29 4.83 -4.90 -12.60
C GLU A 29 5.71 -5.64 -11.59
N ASN A 30 6.96 -5.24 -11.43
CA ASN A 30 7.88 -5.82 -10.45
C ASN A 30 7.34 -5.68 -9.01
N ALA A 31 6.82 -4.50 -8.65
CA ALA A 31 6.27 -4.26 -7.31
C ALA A 31 5.10 -5.20 -7.00
N TYR A 32 4.22 -5.45 -7.99
CA TYR A 32 3.09 -6.33 -7.82
C TYR A 32 3.52 -7.81 -7.84
N LEU A 33 4.23 -8.26 -8.87
CA LEU A 33 4.60 -9.67 -9.06
C LEU A 33 5.55 -10.19 -7.98
N ASP A 34 6.57 -9.40 -7.59
CA ASP A 34 7.62 -9.87 -6.68
C ASP A 34 7.20 -9.80 -5.20
N HIS A 35 6.24 -8.94 -4.85
CA HIS A 35 5.98 -8.60 -3.45
C HIS A 35 4.50 -8.64 -3.05
N LEU A 36 3.56 -8.31 -3.93
CA LEU A 36 2.14 -8.17 -3.57
C LEU A 36 1.26 -9.31 -4.10
N ASN A 37 1.65 -10.03 -5.14
CA ASN A 37 0.85 -11.08 -5.76
C ASN A 37 0.54 -12.24 -4.79
N ASP A 38 1.51 -12.59 -3.94
CA ASP A 38 1.35 -13.65 -2.93
C ASP A 38 0.70 -13.16 -1.64
N LEU A 39 0.40 -11.87 -1.51
CA LEU A 39 -0.25 -11.32 -0.32
C LEU A 39 -1.74 -11.63 -0.33
N GLN A 40 -2.22 -12.29 0.72
CA GLN A 40 -3.64 -12.55 0.89
C GLN A 40 -4.32 -11.36 1.55
N ALA A 41 -5.53 -11.01 1.08
CA ALA A 41 -6.30 -9.91 1.68
C ALA A 41 -6.54 -10.13 3.18
N ALA A 42 -6.65 -11.38 3.65
CA ALA A 42 -6.80 -11.71 5.07
C ALA A 42 -5.58 -11.34 5.94
N GLU A 43 -4.41 -11.12 5.33
CA GLU A 43 -3.20 -10.66 6.03
C GLU A 43 -3.23 -9.14 6.28
N LEU A 44 -4.15 -8.42 5.65
CA LEU A 44 -4.35 -6.98 5.82
C LEU A 44 -5.42 -6.68 6.87
N PRO A 45 -5.37 -5.50 7.53
CA PRO A 45 -6.44 -5.09 8.42
C PRO A 45 -7.76 -4.92 7.65
N ALA A 46 -8.88 -5.19 8.34
CA ALA A 46 -10.21 -5.34 7.73
C ALA A 46 -10.62 -4.16 6.82
N SER A 47 -10.25 -2.94 7.20
CA SER A 47 -10.52 -1.71 6.45
C SER A 47 -9.78 -1.62 5.11
N GLN A 48 -8.66 -2.33 4.95
CA GLN A 48 -7.79 -2.29 3.78
C GLN A 48 -8.02 -3.48 2.85
N GLN A 49 -8.60 -4.58 3.34
CA GLN A 49 -8.83 -5.79 2.53
C GLN A 49 -9.63 -5.50 1.25
N ALA A 50 -10.74 -4.77 1.37
CA ALA A 50 -11.59 -4.45 0.22
C ALA A 50 -10.87 -3.55 -0.81
N LYS A 51 -9.99 -2.65 -0.35
CA LYS A 51 -9.20 -1.78 -1.22
C LYS A 51 -8.12 -2.58 -1.95
N PHE A 52 -7.46 -3.50 -1.23
CA PHE A 52 -6.46 -4.39 -1.82
C PHE A 52 -7.07 -5.35 -2.85
N VAL A 53 -8.26 -5.91 -2.59
CA VAL A 53 -8.98 -6.73 -3.58
C VAL A 53 -9.28 -5.94 -4.85
N ARG A 54 -9.75 -4.70 -4.73
CA ARG A 54 -10.00 -3.82 -5.90
C ARG A 54 -8.73 -3.51 -6.69
N LEU A 55 -7.63 -3.24 -6.00
CA LEU A 55 -6.33 -3.05 -6.63
C LEU A 55 -5.93 -4.31 -7.41
N ARG A 56 -6.07 -5.49 -6.79
CA ARG A 56 -5.79 -6.77 -7.41
C ARG A 56 -6.64 -7.02 -8.65
N ASP A 57 -7.94 -6.75 -8.56
CA ASP A 57 -8.85 -6.88 -9.70
C ASP A 57 -8.45 -5.94 -10.85
N THR A 58 -8.00 -4.73 -10.54
CA THR A 58 -7.49 -3.79 -11.55
C THR A 58 -6.22 -4.32 -12.22
N LEU A 59 -5.29 -4.89 -11.44
CA LEU A 59 -4.00 -5.41 -11.92
C LEU A 59 -4.09 -6.79 -12.56
N THR A 60 -5.25 -7.46 -12.50
CA THR A 60 -5.47 -8.80 -13.08
C THR A 60 -6.67 -8.87 -14.02
N HIS A 61 -7.34 -7.73 -14.27
CA HIS A 61 -8.64 -7.68 -14.94
C HIS A 61 -9.66 -8.65 -14.31
N GLY A 62 -9.70 -8.72 -12.97
CA GLY A 62 -10.58 -9.60 -12.21
C GLY A 62 -10.23 -11.08 -12.40
N GLU A 63 -8.95 -11.45 -12.25
CA GLU A 63 -8.40 -12.81 -12.42
C GLU A 63 -8.51 -13.39 -13.85
N GLN A 64 -8.83 -12.57 -14.85
CA GLN A 64 -9.00 -13.02 -16.24
C GLN A 64 -7.67 -13.10 -17.01
N LEU A 65 -6.69 -12.29 -16.62
CA LEU A 65 -5.40 -12.19 -17.29
C LEU A 65 -4.28 -12.43 -16.30
N ASP A 66 -3.18 -12.97 -16.82
CA ASP A 66 -1.93 -12.97 -16.10
C ASP A 66 -1.58 -11.52 -15.70
N PRO A 67 -1.19 -11.25 -14.45
CA PRO A 67 -0.92 -9.88 -14.01
C PRO A 67 0.15 -9.17 -14.85
N GLU A 68 1.12 -9.90 -15.41
CA GLU A 68 2.11 -9.32 -16.33
C GLU A 68 1.42 -8.74 -17.57
N ILE A 69 0.55 -9.53 -18.21
CA ILE A 69 -0.21 -9.15 -19.41
C ILE A 69 -1.20 -8.02 -19.11
N ALA A 70 -1.89 -8.12 -17.98
CA ALA A 70 -2.86 -7.12 -17.54
C ALA A 70 -2.20 -5.75 -17.33
N ILE A 71 -1.05 -5.71 -16.65
CA ILE A 71 -0.28 -4.49 -16.41
C ILE A 71 0.34 -3.96 -17.72
N GLU A 72 0.75 -4.85 -18.62
CA GLU A 72 1.25 -4.45 -19.95
C GLU A 72 0.19 -3.70 -20.77
N ALA A 73 -1.06 -4.15 -20.69
CA ALA A 73 -2.19 -3.56 -21.39
C ALA A 73 -2.70 -2.23 -20.80
N MET A 74 -2.27 -1.86 -19.59
CA MET A 74 -2.70 -0.62 -18.92
C MET A 74 -2.13 0.63 -19.61
N SER A 75 -2.98 1.63 -19.77
CA SER A 75 -2.58 2.99 -20.14
C SER A 75 -1.68 3.61 -19.07
N ASP A 76 -0.91 4.63 -19.44
CA ASP A 76 0.00 5.29 -18.50
C ASP A 76 -0.75 5.96 -17.33
N ASP A 77 -1.98 6.42 -17.56
CA ASP A 77 -2.85 6.97 -16.51
C ASP A 77 -3.32 5.89 -15.53
N GLU A 78 -3.71 4.72 -16.03
CA GLU A 78 -4.09 3.57 -15.19
C GLU A 78 -2.90 3.06 -14.37
N VAL A 79 -1.71 2.99 -14.98
CA VAL A 79 -0.47 2.66 -14.28
C VAL A 79 -0.20 3.68 -13.16
N ALA A 80 -0.33 4.98 -13.45
CA ALA A 80 -0.12 6.02 -12.45
C ALA A 80 -1.15 5.99 -11.32
N GLU A 81 -2.39 5.60 -11.61
CA GLU A 81 -3.44 5.44 -10.62
C GLU A 81 -3.20 4.20 -9.74
N ALA A 82 -2.81 3.06 -10.33
CA ALA A 82 -2.47 1.86 -9.57
C ALA A 82 -1.28 2.09 -8.61
N VAL A 83 -0.25 2.80 -9.06
CA VAL A 83 0.88 3.21 -8.21
C VAL A 83 0.41 4.08 -7.05
N ARG A 84 -0.51 5.04 -7.29
CA ARG A 84 -1.10 5.86 -6.24
C ARG A 84 -1.92 5.05 -5.24
N GLN A 85 -2.65 4.05 -5.70
CA GLN A 85 -3.42 3.16 -4.82
C GLN A 85 -2.51 2.31 -3.92
N ILE A 86 -1.38 1.81 -4.44
CA ILE A 86 -0.38 1.08 -3.64
C ILE A 86 0.19 2.00 -2.54
N LEU A 87 0.55 3.23 -2.88
CA LEU A 87 1.03 4.22 -1.91
C LEU A 87 -0.01 4.53 -0.83
N ALA A 88 -1.26 4.79 -1.23
CA ALA A 88 -2.35 5.08 -0.30
C ALA A 88 -2.64 3.91 0.65
N LEU A 89 -2.60 2.68 0.14
CA LEU A 89 -2.73 1.47 0.96
C LEU A 89 -1.61 1.37 2.00
N TYR A 90 -0.36 1.62 1.61
CA TYR A 90 0.76 1.62 2.56
C TYR A 90 0.61 2.69 3.64
N ASP A 91 0.27 3.92 3.26
CA ASP A 91 0.05 5.01 4.22
C ASP A 91 -1.04 4.66 5.22
N GLU A 92 -2.15 4.06 4.76
CA GLU A 92 -3.23 3.60 5.63
C GLU A 92 -2.85 2.45 6.54
N ILE A 93 -2.01 1.51 6.06
CA ILE A 93 -1.48 0.41 6.88
C ILE A 93 -0.58 0.99 7.98
N MET A 94 0.32 1.91 7.63
CA MET A 94 1.22 2.55 8.59
C MET A 94 0.49 3.46 9.59
N ASP A 95 -0.58 4.14 9.17
CA ASP A 95 -1.43 4.93 10.06
C ASP A 95 -2.23 4.04 11.02
N ALA A 96 -2.76 2.91 10.54
CA ALA A 96 -3.42 1.92 11.39
C ALA A 96 -2.45 1.22 12.36
N ALA A 97 -1.18 1.05 11.97
CA ALA A 97 -0.13 0.51 12.82
C ALA A 97 0.40 1.53 13.85
N ARG A 98 0.13 2.83 13.68
CA ARG A 98 0.43 3.81 14.72
C ARG A 98 -0.50 3.59 15.92
N PRO A 99 0.04 3.39 17.13
CA PRO A 99 -0.79 3.49 18.32
C PRO A 99 -1.43 4.89 18.34
N GLY A 100 -2.72 4.94 18.64
CA GLY A 100 -3.55 6.14 18.58
C GLY A 100 -2.96 7.39 19.23
N PRO A 101 -3.58 8.55 19.01
CA PRO A 101 -2.95 9.86 19.18
C PRO A 101 -2.30 9.98 20.54
N PHE A 102 -1.02 10.42 20.55
CA PHE A 102 -0.40 10.99 21.73
C PHE A 102 -1.46 11.79 22.49
N PRO A 103 -1.67 11.55 23.80
CA PRO A 103 -2.62 12.35 24.55
C PRO A 103 -2.19 13.80 24.37
N SER A 104 -3.07 14.59 23.75
CA SER A 104 -2.91 16.04 23.70
C SER A 104 -2.76 16.48 25.14
N ARG A 105 -1.54 16.87 25.54
CA ARG A 105 -1.27 17.39 26.88
C ARG A 105 -2.30 18.49 27.15
N PRO A 106 -3.16 18.38 28.16
CA PRO A 106 -4.04 19.47 28.49
C PRO A 106 -3.20 20.59 29.11
N GLY A 107 -3.32 21.79 28.55
CA GLY A 107 -3.07 23.04 29.26
C GLY A 107 -1.61 23.46 29.44
N ARG A 108 -1.10 24.27 28.51
CA ARG A 108 -0.21 25.38 28.88
C ARG A 108 -0.96 26.69 28.62
N ALA A 109 -1.73 27.10 29.61
CA ALA A 109 -2.39 28.39 29.76
C ALA A 109 -2.51 28.60 31.28
N GLN A 110 -2.04 29.66 31.94
CA GLN A 110 -1.39 30.91 31.58
C GLN A 110 -0.50 31.30 32.77
N SER A 111 0.60 32.00 32.50
CA SER A 111 1.23 32.84 33.52
C SER A 111 0.37 34.10 33.72
N SER A 112 -0.13 34.34 34.93
CA SER A 112 -0.07 35.68 35.54
C SER A 112 -0.49 35.64 37.00
N THR A 113 0.51 35.96 37.79
CA THR A 113 0.56 36.35 39.19
C THR A 113 -0.53 37.36 39.56
N ALA A 114 -1.14 37.17 40.73
CA ALA A 114 -1.80 38.23 41.50
C ALA A 114 -0.85 38.68 42.62
#